data_AF-A0A955ZQI1-F1
#
_entry.id   AF-A0A955ZQI1-F1
#
_cell.length_a   1.000
_cell.length_b   1.000
_cell.length_c   1.000
_cell.angle_alpha   90.00
_cell.angle_beta   90.00
_cell.angle_gamma   90.00
#
_symmetry.space_group_name_H-M   'P 1'
#
loop_
_entity.id
_entity.type
_entity.pdbx_description
1 polymer ?
#
loop_
_entity_poly.entity_id
_entity_poly.type
_entity_poly.pdbx_seq_one_letter_code
_entity_poly.pdbx_strand_id
1 'polypeptide(L)'
;MFKPGWPFSIIPLLAHPESSRGEPIAISHACPLCFKPESTLVGNDRCRPYFSCGHCRLIFVPPAYYISPEQEKDHYDHHENNSDDPGYRNFLNQLAEPLHNRLKPHSSGLDFGAGPGPTLSLMLQESGHTL
;
A
#
# COMPACT_ATOMS: atom_id res chain seq x y z
N MET A 1 -6.52 13.43 10.70
CA MET A 1 -7.73 14.20 10.34
C MET A 1 -7.58 14.64 8.88
N PHE A 2 -8.28 14.01 7.93
CA PHE A 2 -8.10 14.27 6.48
C PHE A 2 -8.73 15.62 6.09
N LYS A 3 -7.97 16.49 5.42
CA LYS A 3 -8.47 17.80 4.95
C LYS A 3 -9.41 17.65 3.74
N PRO A 4 -10.44 18.52 3.61
CA PRO A 4 -11.26 18.60 2.41
C PRO A 4 -10.51 19.38 1.31
N GLY A 5 -10.47 18.84 0.10
CA GLY A 5 -9.83 19.49 -1.07
C GLY A 5 -8.82 18.64 -1.84
N TRP A 6 -8.73 17.33 -1.56
CA TRP A 6 -7.83 16.43 -2.27
C TRP A 6 -8.16 16.41 -3.78
N PRO A 7 -7.25 16.85 -4.67
CA PRO A 7 -7.39 16.51 -6.07
C PRO A 7 -7.08 15.02 -6.16
N PHE A 8 -8.08 14.21 -6.50
CA PHE A 8 -7.79 12.96 -7.19
C PHE A 8 -7.05 13.39 -8.46
N SER A 9 -5.72 13.35 -8.46
CA SER A 9 -4.94 13.55 -9.67
C SER A 9 -5.34 12.42 -10.62
N ILE A 10 -6.26 12.76 -11.52
CA ILE A 10 -6.75 11.93 -12.60
C ILE A 10 -5.51 11.55 -13.42
N ILE A 11 -5.07 10.31 -13.30
CA ILE A 11 -4.09 9.75 -14.24
C ILE A 11 -4.76 9.78 -15.62
N PRO A 12 -4.13 10.36 -16.65
CA PRO A 12 -4.74 10.45 -17.97
C PRO A 12 -5.05 9.05 -18.50
N LEU A 13 -6.25 8.92 -19.07
CA LEU A 13 -6.71 7.76 -19.82
C LEU A 13 -5.61 7.30 -20.81
N LEU A 14 -5.02 6.13 -20.59
CA LEU A 14 -4.44 5.39 -21.70
C LEU A 14 -5.61 4.70 -22.41
N ALA A 15 -5.89 5.16 -23.62
CA ALA A 15 -6.95 4.64 -24.47
C ALA A 15 -6.80 3.11 -24.64
N HIS A 16 -7.87 2.37 -24.35
CA HIS A 16 -7.99 0.97 -24.71
C HIS A 16 -8.05 0.84 -26.24
N PRO A 17 -7.37 -0.14 -26.86
CA PRO A 17 -7.66 -0.48 -28.25
C PRO A 17 -9.07 -1.09 -28.33
N GLU A 18 -9.93 -0.49 -29.15
CA GLU A 18 -11.22 -1.06 -29.52
C GLU A 18 -10.99 -2.45 -30.14
N SER A 19 -11.67 -3.48 -29.60
CA SER A 19 -11.76 -4.77 -30.28
C SER A 19 -13.21 -5.25 -30.32
N SER A 20 -13.70 -5.33 -31.55
CA SER A 20 -15.00 -5.85 -31.94
C SER A 20 -15.14 -7.36 -31.68
N ARG A 21 -16.33 -7.75 -31.20
CA ARG A 21 -16.98 -9.08 -31.29
C ARG A 21 -16.28 -10.28 -30.62
N GLY A 22 -16.83 -10.65 -29.45
CA GLY A 22 -17.25 -12.02 -29.16
C GLY A 22 -16.18 -13.07 -28.87
N GLU A 23 -15.57 -13.00 -27.70
CA GLU A 23 -15.23 -14.10 -26.76
C GLU A 23 -14.69 -13.41 -25.48
N PRO A 24 -14.99 -13.88 -24.24
CA PRO A 24 -14.38 -13.30 -23.06
C PRO A 24 -12.89 -13.66 -23.09
N ILE A 25 -12.05 -12.70 -23.51
CA ILE A 25 -10.60 -12.82 -23.42
C ILE A 25 -10.31 -13.09 -21.93
N ALA A 26 -9.93 -14.32 -21.60
CA ALA A 26 -9.46 -14.68 -20.28
C ALA A 26 -8.13 -13.95 -20.07
N ILE A 27 -8.19 -12.72 -19.58
CA ILE A 27 -7.00 -11.95 -19.23
C ILE A 27 -6.44 -12.57 -17.95
N SER A 28 -5.62 -13.60 -18.13
CA SER A 28 -4.80 -14.20 -17.10
C SER A 28 -3.60 -13.30 -16.87
N HIS A 29 -3.53 -12.65 -15.72
CA HIS A 29 -2.35 -11.91 -15.30
C HIS A 29 -1.54 -12.78 -14.35
N ALA A 30 -0.24 -12.90 -14.61
CA ALA A 30 0.65 -13.56 -13.68
C ALA A 30 0.65 -12.83 -12.34
N CYS A 31 0.41 -13.56 -11.26
CA CYS A 31 0.45 -13.02 -9.92
C CYS A 31 1.85 -12.48 -9.61
N PRO A 32 2.01 -11.23 -9.12
CA PRO A 32 3.33 -10.65 -8.86
C PRO A 32 4.05 -11.29 -7.67
N LEU A 33 3.36 -12.07 -6.84
CA LEU A 33 3.93 -12.73 -5.66
C LEU A 33 4.39 -14.17 -5.95
N CYS A 34 3.51 -14.99 -6.52
CA CYS A 34 3.79 -16.42 -6.75
C CYS A 34 4.01 -16.77 -8.23
N PHE A 35 3.91 -15.79 -9.12
CA PHE A 35 4.12 -15.90 -10.57
C PHE A 35 3.20 -16.88 -11.31
N LYS A 36 2.18 -17.38 -10.62
CA LYS A 36 1.16 -18.25 -11.19
C LYS A 36 0.19 -17.44 -12.07
N PRO A 37 -0.15 -17.92 -13.28
CA PRO A 37 -1.03 -17.21 -14.22
C PRO A 37 -2.50 -17.27 -13.80
N GLU A 38 -2.89 -18.20 -12.92
CA GLU A 38 -4.28 -18.39 -12.54
C GLU A 38 -4.75 -17.20 -11.68
N SER A 39 -5.43 -16.25 -12.33
CA SER A 39 -6.02 -15.08 -11.69
C SER A 39 -7.43 -14.82 -12.21
N THR A 40 -8.33 -14.44 -11.32
CA THR A 40 -9.73 -14.12 -11.66
C THR A 40 -9.99 -12.64 -11.38
N LEU A 41 -10.69 -11.95 -12.27
CA LEU A 41 -11.16 -10.58 -12.01
C LEU A 41 -12.13 -10.60 -10.81
N VAL A 42 -11.85 -9.79 -9.79
CA VAL A 42 -12.67 -9.70 -8.57
C VAL A 42 -13.36 -8.35 -8.39
N GLY A 43 -13.02 -7.36 -9.21
CA GLY A 43 -13.67 -6.07 -9.21
C GLY A 43 -12.89 -5.04 -10.01
N ASN A 44 -13.41 -3.83 -10.03
CA ASN A 44 -12.73 -2.67 -10.62
C ASN A 44 -13.17 -1.42 -9.84
N ASP A 45 -12.28 -0.44 -9.77
CA ASP A 45 -12.68 0.92 -9.44
C ASP A 45 -12.90 1.73 -10.74
N ARG A 46 -12.86 3.06 -10.65
CA ARG A 46 -13.05 3.95 -11.81
C ARG A 46 -11.86 3.93 -12.78
N CYS A 47 -10.70 3.47 -12.33
CA CYS A 47 -9.42 3.61 -13.00
C CYS A 47 -8.77 2.27 -13.35
N ARG A 48 -9.00 1.21 -12.56
CA ARG A 48 -8.27 -0.05 -12.70
C ARG A 48 -9.06 -1.30 -12.27
N PRO A 49 -8.79 -2.46 -12.90
CA PRO A 49 -9.29 -3.77 -12.48
C PRO A 49 -8.43 -4.37 -11.37
N TYR A 50 -9.06 -5.20 -10.54
CA TYR A 50 -8.45 -5.99 -9.47
C TYR A 50 -8.60 -7.48 -9.78
N PHE A 51 -7.51 -8.23 -9.67
CA PHE A 51 -7.47 -9.67 -9.90
C PHE A 51 -7.10 -10.39 -8.60
N SER A 52 -7.69 -11.56 -8.36
CA SER A 52 -7.31 -12.46 -7.26
C SER A 52 -6.60 -13.69 -7.82
N CYS A 53 -5.43 -14.01 -7.27
CA CYS A 53 -4.68 -15.20 -7.64
C CYS A 53 -5.36 -16.47 -7.09
N GLY A 54 -5.66 -17.43 -7.96
CA GLY A 54 -6.24 -18.73 -7.58
C GLY A 54 -5.31 -19.61 -6.75
N HIS A 55 -4.01 -19.30 -6.69
CA HIS A 55 -3.02 -20.06 -5.92
C HIS A 55 -2.74 -19.46 -4.54
N CYS A 56 -2.23 -18.23 -4.49
CA CYS A 56 -1.84 -17.57 -3.23
C CYS A 56 -2.91 -16.65 -2.64
N ARG A 57 -4.03 -16.43 -3.36
CA ARG A 57 -5.13 -15.53 -2.96
C ARG A 57 -4.76 -14.05 -2.86
N LEU A 58 -3.61 -13.64 -3.38
CA LEU A 58 -3.26 -12.23 -3.49
C LEU A 58 -4.25 -11.51 -4.40
N ILE A 59 -4.80 -10.38 -3.93
CA ILE A 59 -5.51 -9.42 -4.75
C ILE A 59 -4.50 -8.39 -5.27
N PHE A 60 -4.44 -8.18 -6.58
CA PHE A 60 -3.45 -7.32 -7.22
C PHE A 60 -4.04 -6.59 -8.43
N VAL A 61 -3.35 -5.52 -8.82
CA VAL A 61 -3.61 -4.74 -10.03
C VAL A 61 -2.58 -5.13 -11.09
N PRO A 62 -2.93 -5.20 -12.39
CA PRO A 62 -1.97 -5.49 -13.45
C PRO A 62 -0.90 -4.40 -13.64
N PRO A 63 0.31 -4.76 -14.11
CA PRO A 63 1.42 -3.81 -14.29
C PRO A 63 1.11 -2.61 -15.18
N ALA A 64 0.20 -2.75 -16.15
CA ALA A 64 -0.20 -1.67 -17.04
C ALA A 64 -0.89 -0.48 -16.33
N TYR A 65 -1.31 -0.67 -15.07
CA TYR A 65 -1.95 0.36 -14.24
C TYR A 65 -1.03 0.84 -13.10
N TYR A 66 0.24 0.46 -13.10
CA TYR A 66 1.21 0.98 -12.14
C TYR A 66 1.58 2.41 -12.56
N ILE A 67 1.70 3.27 -11.55
CA ILE A 67 2.26 4.61 -11.72
C ILE A 67 3.78 4.51 -11.84
N SER A 68 4.41 5.53 -12.42
CA SER A 68 5.87 5.56 -12.51
C SER A 68 6.48 5.70 -11.10
N PRO A 69 7.74 5.28 -10.90
CA PRO A 69 8.43 5.47 -9.61
C PRO A 69 8.44 6.93 -9.14
N GLU A 70 8.52 7.89 -10.07
CA GLU A 70 8.45 9.31 -9.76
C GLU A 70 7.06 9.70 -9.23
N GLN A 71 5.99 9.22 -9.87
CA GLN A 71 4.62 9.45 -9.43
C GLN A 71 4.33 8.75 -8.09
N GLU A 72 4.90 7.57 -7.85
CA GLU A 72 4.81 6.87 -6.57
C GLU A 72 5.48 7.69 -5.46
N LYS A 73 6.68 8.22 -5.72
CA LYS A 73 7.38 9.09 -4.78
C LYS A 73 6.61 10.37 -4.50
N ASP A 74 6.09 11.04 -5.54
CA ASP A 74 5.30 12.26 -5.37
C ASP A 74 4.07 11.99 -4.49
N HIS A 75 3.41 10.84 -4.68
CA HIS A 75 2.32 10.43 -3.81
C HIS A 75 2.78 10.17 -2.37
N TYR A 76 3.92 9.49 -2.21
CA TYR A 76 4.51 9.17 -0.92
C TYR A 76 4.90 10.42 -0.12
N ASP A 77 5.41 11.47 -0.77
CA ASP A 77 5.82 12.71 -0.13
C ASP A 77 4.64 13.51 0.47
N HIS A 78 3.40 13.15 0.14
CA HIS A 78 2.19 13.73 0.74
C HIS A 78 1.82 13.16 2.12
N HIS A 79 2.58 12.21 2.67
CA HIS A 79 2.32 11.74 4.03
C HIS A 79 2.58 12.85 5.05
N GLU A 80 1.57 13.19 5.84
CA GLU A 80 1.66 14.13 6.96
C GLU A 80 1.60 13.34 8.28
N ASN A 81 2.74 12.78 8.70
CA ASN A 81 2.84 12.16 10.01
C ASN A 81 3.16 13.21 11.07
N ASN A 82 2.35 13.26 12.12
CA ASN A 82 2.60 14.09 13.29
C ASN A 82 2.85 13.18 14.50
N SER A 83 4.08 13.14 14.99
CA SER A 83 4.46 12.32 16.14
C SER A 83 3.78 12.72 17.44
N ASP A 84 3.30 13.96 17.51
CA ASP A 84 2.65 14.54 18.69
C ASP A 84 1.12 14.39 18.64
N ASP A 85 0.55 13.88 17.53
CA ASP A 85 -0.88 13.61 17.42
C ASP A 85 -1.27 12.43 18.33
N PRO A 86 -2.06 12.65 19.41
CA PRO A 86 -2.40 11.58 20.35
C PRO A 86 -3.28 10.50 19.71
N GLY A 87 -4.13 10.86 18.75
CA GLY A 87 -4.97 9.91 18.02
C GLY A 87 -4.13 9.01 17.12
N TYR A 88 -3.11 9.56 16.48
CA TYR A 88 -2.20 8.78 15.65
C TYR A 88 -1.32 7.85 16.48
N ARG A 89 -0.77 8.33 17.61
CA ARG A 89 -0.03 7.48 18.56
C ARG A 89 -0.91 6.36 19.12
N ASN A 90 -2.17 6.68 19.47
CA ASN A 90 -3.11 5.66 19.94
C ASN A 90 -3.43 4.61 18.87
N PHE A 91 -3.53 5.02 17.59
CA PHE A 91 -3.65 4.07 16.48
C PHE A 91 -2.43 3.15 16.39
N LEU A 92 -1.21 3.71 16.45
CA LEU A 92 0.04 2.94 16.39
C LEU A 92 0.27 2.04 17.61
N ASN A 93 -0.25 2.41 18.78
CA ASN A 93 -0.17 1.58 19.99
C ASN A 93 -0.86 0.22 19.84
N GLN A 94 -1.82 0.08 18.94
CA GLN A 94 -2.42 -1.23 18.61
C GLN A 94 -1.36 -2.24 18.12
N LEU A 95 -0.25 -1.76 17.56
CA LEU A 95 0.93 -2.56 17.21
C LEU A 95 2.02 -2.49 18.29
N ALA A 96 2.35 -1.28 18.76
CA ALA A 96 3.51 -1.07 19.62
C ALA A 96 3.39 -1.78 20.99
N GLU A 97 2.22 -1.74 21.63
CA GLU A 97 2.03 -2.37 22.95
C GLU A 97 2.15 -3.90 22.90
N PRO A 98 1.49 -4.63 21.96
CA PRO A 98 1.74 -6.06 21.80
C PRO A 98 3.19 -6.40 21.46
N LEU A 99 3.87 -5.53 20.71
CA LEU A 99 5.26 -5.75 20.29
C LEU A 99 6.21 -5.66 21.49
N HIS A 100 6.04 -4.69 22.39
CA HIS A 100 6.83 -4.56 23.62
C HIS A 100 6.82 -5.82 24.48
N ASN A 101 5.68 -6.50 24.57
CA ASN A 101 5.55 -7.75 25.32
C ASN A 101 6.33 -8.92 24.70
N ARG A 102 6.77 -8.79 23.45
CA ARG A 102 7.51 -9.82 22.70
C ARG A 102 8.98 -9.49 22.51
N LEU A 103 9.32 -8.20 22.50
CA LEU A 103 10.69 -7.75 22.31
C LEU A 103 11.49 -7.95 23.60
N LYS A 104 12.77 -8.29 23.42
CA LYS A 104 13.73 -8.15 24.52
C LYS A 104 13.97 -6.65 24.76
N PRO A 105 14.23 -6.23 26.01
CA PRO A 105 14.69 -4.87 26.28
C PRO A 105 15.88 -4.50 25.38
N HIS A 106 15.95 -3.25 24.94
CA HIS A 106 17.05 -2.72 24.10
C HIS A 106 17.24 -3.43 22.76
N SER A 107 16.16 -3.97 22.18
CA SER A 107 16.17 -4.49 20.81
C SER A 107 16.48 -3.41 19.76
N SER A 108 17.09 -3.83 18.64
CA SER A 108 17.25 -3.03 17.43
C SER A 108 16.26 -3.45 16.35
N GLY A 109 15.77 -2.48 15.57
CA GLY A 109 14.77 -2.70 14.52
C GLY A 109 15.00 -1.81 13.31
N LEU A 110 14.15 -1.99 12.28
CA LEU A 110 14.11 -1.17 11.08
C LEU A 110 12.65 -0.95 10.71
N ASP A 111 12.26 0.32 10.56
CA ASP A 111 10.90 0.72 10.19
C ASP A 111 10.83 1.06 8.70
N PHE A 112 10.47 0.06 7.88
CA PHE A 112 10.30 0.26 6.44
C PHE A 112 9.01 1.03 6.14
N GLY A 113 9.15 2.15 5.41
CA GLY A 113 8.00 2.92 4.96
C GLY A 113 7.48 3.96 5.96
N ALA A 114 8.30 4.37 6.94
CA ALA A 114 7.93 5.31 7.99
C ALA A 114 7.48 6.72 7.53
N GLY A 115 7.73 7.07 6.26
CA GLY A 115 7.38 8.37 5.69
C GLY A 115 8.23 9.51 6.22
N PRO A 116 7.99 10.74 5.76
CA PRO A 116 8.46 11.94 6.43
C PRO A 116 7.77 12.07 7.80
N GLY A 117 8.55 12.31 8.86
CA GLY A 117 8.03 12.42 10.24
C GLY A 117 7.74 11.08 10.90
N PRO A 118 8.74 10.25 11.20
CA PRO A 118 8.49 8.91 11.74
C PRO A 118 7.92 8.99 13.16
N THR A 119 6.82 8.27 13.42
CA THR A 119 6.17 8.25 14.74
C THR A 119 6.42 6.95 15.49
N LEU A 120 6.29 5.79 14.82
CA LEU A 120 6.43 4.49 15.47
C LEU A 120 7.86 4.28 15.99
N SER A 121 8.88 4.63 15.20
CA SER A 121 10.27 4.52 15.62
C SER A 121 10.58 5.36 16.86
N LEU A 122 10.05 6.58 16.96
CA LEU A 122 10.18 7.45 18.13
C LEU A 122 9.52 6.81 19.36
N MET A 123 8.29 6.30 19.22
CA MET A 123 7.57 5.61 20.30
C MET A 123 8.35 4.39 20.84
N LEU A 124 8.95 3.61 19.93
CA LEU A 124 9.76 2.45 20.32
C LEU A 124 11.10 2.87 20.94
N GLN A 125 11.72 3.97 20.47
CA GLN A 125 12.94 4.54 21.06
C GLN A 125 12.70 5.08 22.49
N GLU A 126 11.57 5.76 22.72
CA GLU A 126 11.13 6.20 24.06
C GLU A 126 10.97 5.02 25.03
N SER A 127 10.69 3.83 24.49
CA SER A 127 10.58 2.58 25.24
C SER A 127 11.92 1.84 25.41
N GLY A 128 13.02 2.45 24.97
CA GLY A 128 14.39 1.96 25.15
C GLY A 128 14.94 1.12 24.00
N HIS A 129 14.27 1.06 22.84
CA HIS A 129 14.75 0.37 21.64
C HIS A 129 15.58 1.28 20.73
N THR A 130 16.22 0.69 19.72
CA THR A 130 16.94 1.42 18.66
C THR A 130 16.32 1.08 17.31
N LEU A 131 16.11 2.07 16.46
CA LEU A 131 15.57 1.91 15.10
C LEU A 131 16.37 2.77 14.14
#